data_AF-A0A840FZ77-F1
#
_entry.id   AF-A0A840FZ77-F1
#
_cell.length_a   1.000
_cell.length_b   1.000
_cell.length_c   1.000
_cell.angle_alpha   90.00
_cell.angle_beta   90.00
_cell.angle_gamma   90.00
#
_symmetry.space_group_name_H-M   'P 1'
#
loop_
_entity.id
_entity.type
_entity.pdbx_description
1 polymer ?
#
loop_
_entity_poly.entity_id
_entity_poly.type
_entity_poly.pdbx_seq_one_letter_code
_entity_poly.pdbx_strand_id
1 'polypeptide(L)'
;MSIHELARTAGMTSGAVQHHFESKAVLMMQVLGELIQSGVDAGELWPAETLPLHERASAFVNAAWQLIYAQPRFVAAWNIYLGTRNQPEVLAQIASLRIELGEQMEAGFFGAFPELENAADRHAVVGLVFSALRGLGLLQLFPSTAEEVRSERSQAQLACLADLIVAHCEAAAAPRKPRKPSRAPAARS
;
A
#
# COMPACT_ATOMS: atom_id res chain seq x y z
N MET A 1 14.44 10.24 -10.26
CA MET A 1 15.69 9.93 -9.53
C MET A 1 16.00 8.45 -9.69
N SER A 2 17.17 8.11 -10.22
CA SER A 2 17.63 6.73 -10.38
C SER A 2 18.33 6.20 -9.13
N ILE A 3 18.46 4.88 -8.99
CA ILE A 3 19.23 4.24 -7.90
C ILE A 3 20.66 4.79 -7.84
N HIS A 4 21.27 5.02 -9.00
CA HIS A 4 22.63 5.56 -9.07
C HIS A 4 22.72 7.01 -8.58
N GLU A 5 21.67 7.80 -8.77
CA GLU A 5 21.59 9.16 -8.23
C GLU A 5 21.42 9.11 -6.71
N LEU A 6 20.52 8.25 -6.19
CA LEU A 6 20.30 8.11 -4.76
C LEU A 6 21.55 7.61 -4.00
N ALA A 7 22.23 6.61 -4.56
CA ALA A 7 23.49 6.10 -4.00
C ALA A 7 24.60 7.15 -4.03
N ARG A 8 24.65 7.99 -5.07
CA ARG A 8 25.63 9.09 -5.16
C ARG A 8 25.32 10.18 -4.12
N THR A 9 24.05 10.49 -3.88
CA THR A 9 23.63 11.42 -2.82
C THR A 9 23.97 10.89 -1.42
N ALA A 10 23.98 9.57 -1.23
CA ALA A 10 24.42 8.90 -0.01
C ALA A 10 25.95 8.70 0.10
N GLY A 11 26.74 9.26 -0.82
CA GLY A 11 28.21 9.15 -0.80
C GLY A 11 28.77 7.77 -1.18
N MET A 12 27.94 6.89 -1.76
CA MET A 12 28.36 5.55 -2.17
C MET A 12 28.85 5.52 -3.62
N THR A 13 29.92 4.76 -3.87
CA THR A 13 30.41 4.49 -5.24
C THR A 13 29.58 3.39 -5.90
N SER A 14 29.52 3.37 -7.23
CA SER A 14 28.75 2.35 -7.96
C SER A 14 29.23 0.92 -7.68
N GLY A 15 30.49 0.73 -7.28
CA GLY A 15 31.04 -0.56 -6.85
C GLY A 15 30.66 -0.94 -5.41
N ALA A 16 30.59 0.04 -4.48
CA ALA A 16 30.11 -0.19 -3.13
C ALA A 16 28.64 -0.60 -3.10
N VAL A 17 27.80 -0.06 -3.99
CA VAL A 17 26.40 -0.47 -4.15
C VAL A 17 26.27 -1.93 -4.60
N GLN A 18 27.12 -2.38 -5.53
CA GLN A 18 27.09 -3.78 -5.99
C GLN A 18 27.61 -4.77 -4.93
N HIS A 19 28.49 -4.31 -4.03
CA HIS A 19 29.07 -5.15 -2.98
C HIS A 19 28.25 -5.13 -1.67
N HIS A 20 27.48 -4.06 -1.38
CA HIS A 20 26.57 -3.97 -0.23
C HIS A 20 25.16 -4.47 -0.52
N PHE A 21 24.70 -4.42 -1.77
CA PHE A 21 23.38 -4.89 -2.17
C PHE A 21 23.52 -6.01 -3.20
N GLU A 22 23.63 -7.25 -2.72
CA GLU A 22 23.77 -8.46 -3.54
C GLU A 22 22.65 -8.61 -4.59
N SER A 23 21.51 -7.92 -4.40
CA SER A 23 20.40 -7.91 -5.36
C SER A 23 19.82 -6.51 -5.57
N LYS A 24 19.69 -6.10 -6.85
CA LYS A 24 18.98 -4.89 -7.27
C LYS A 24 17.53 -4.85 -6.78
N ALA A 25 16.90 -6.01 -6.61
CA ALA A 25 15.53 -6.11 -6.12
C ALA A 25 15.44 -5.76 -4.63
N VAL A 26 16.40 -6.24 -3.84
CA VAL A 26 16.48 -5.94 -2.40
C VAL A 26 16.72 -4.45 -2.19
N LEU A 27 17.69 -3.89 -2.92
CA LEU A 27 17.96 -2.45 -2.90
C LEU A 27 16.73 -1.62 -3.27
N MET A 28 16.00 -1.98 -4.33
CA MET A 28 14.79 -1.26 -4.71
C MET A 28 13.70 -1.32 -3.65
N MET A 29 13.57 -2.45 -2.94
CA MET A 29 12.60 -2.59 -1.86
C MET A 29 12.95 -1.68 -0.68
N GLN A 30 14.24 -1.62 -0.30
CA GLN A 30 14.72 -0.72 0.75
C GLN A 30 14.54 0.75 0.35
N VAL A 31 14.89 1.12 -0.87
CA VAL A 31 14.69 2.48 -1.39
C VAL A 31 13.21 2.88 -1.39
N LEU A 32 12.31 1.97 -1.79
CA LEU A 32 10.87 2.25 -1.71
C LEU A 32 10.39 2.40 -0.27
N GLY A 33 10.88 1.56 0.64
CA GLY A 33 10.59 1.67 2.07
C GLY A 33 11.01 3.02 2.64
N GLU A 34 12.24 3.45 2.37
CA GLU A 34 12.77 4.75 2.81
C GLU A 34 11.99 5.94 2.23
N LEU A 35 11.57 5.87 0.97
CA LEU A 35 10.75 6.94 0.37
C LEU A 35 9.36 7.02 0.98
N ILE A 36 8.77 5.88 1.33
CA ILE A 36 7.51 5.83 2.05
C ILE A 36 7.71 6.43 3.44
N GLN A 37 8.74 5.99 4.17
CA GLN A 37 9.03 6.49 5.51
C GLN A 37 9.30 7.99 5.52
N SER A 38 10.06 8.51 4.56
CA SER A 38 10.28 9.95 4.42
C SER A 38 8.98 10.73 4.19
N GLY A 39 8.02 10.17 3.44
CA GLY A 39 6.70 10.79 3.26
C GLY A 39 5.84 10.71 4.53
N VAL A 40 5.98 9.63 5.31
CA VAL A 40 5.34 9.50 6.63
C VAL A 40 5.90 10.55 7.60
N ASP A 41 7.22 10.69 7.68
CA ASP A 41 7.89 11.64 8.57
C ASP A 41 7.57 13.10 8.19
N ALA A 42 7.35 13.37 6.90
CA ALA A 42 6.90 14.66 6.40
C ALA A 42 5.39 14.92 6.61
N GLY A 43 4.64 13.94 7.11
CA GLY A 43 3.18 14.05 7.32
C GLY A 43 2.36 14.05 6.03
N GLU A 44 2.92 13.52 4.93
CA GLU A 44 2.31 13.59 3.59
C GLU A 44 1.40 12.38 3.29
N LEU A 45 1.65 11.23 3.93
CA LEU A 45 0.91 9.98 3.63
C LEU A 45 -0.36 9.82 4.46
N TRP A 46 -0.27 10.05 5.77
CA TRP A 46 -1.36 9.77 6.70
C TRP A 46 -2.13 11.05 7.00
N PRO A 47 -3.42 11.12 6.67
CA PRO A 47 -4.25 12.28 6.98
C PRO A 47 -4.54 12.35 8.49
N ALA A 48 -4.75 13.57 8.99
CA ALA A 48 -5.08 13.76 10.40
C ALA A 48 -6.43 13.13 10.76
N GLU A 49 -6.49 12.46 11.92
CA GLU A 49 -7.73 11.87 12.45
C GLU A 49 -8.85 12.91 12.63
N THR A 50 -8.49 14.18 12.87
CA THR A 50 -9.45 15.28 13.08
C THR A 50 -10.22 15.69 11.82
N LEU A 51 -9.80 15.24 10.63
CA LEU A 51 -10.53 15.50 9.40
C LEU A 51 -11.83 14.70 9.34
N PRO A 52 -12.90 15.24 8.70
CA PRO A 52 -14.10 14.47 8.42
C PRO A 52 -13.77 13.17 7.68
N LEU A 53 -14.41 12.07 8.05
CA LEU A 53 -14.08 10.72 7.58
C LEU A 53 -13.92 10.60 6.05
N HIS A 54 -14.85 11.18 5.29
CA HIS A 54 -14.79 11.17 3.83
C HIS A 54 -13.59 11.95 3.27
N GLU A 55 -13.30 13.13 3.84
CA GLU A 55 -12.12 13.93 3.47
C GLU A 55 -10.84 13.20 3.82
N ARG A 56 -10.80 12.53 4.98
CA ARG A 56 -9.68 11.72 5.44
C ARG A 56 -9.43 10.54 4.50
N ALA A 57 -10.46 9.78 4.15
CA ALA A 57 -10.38 8.67 3.20
C ALA A 57 -9.88 9.14 1.82
N SER A 58 -10.45 10.23 1.31
CA SER A 58 -10.05 10.84 0.04
C SER A 58 -8.60 11.32 0.08
N ALA A 59 -8.19 12.00 1.16
CA ALA A 59 -6.82 12.48 1.33
C ALA A 59 -5.82 11.33 1.34
N PHE A 60 -6.09 10.26 2.09
CA PHE A 60 -5.23 9.08 2.14
C PHE A 60 -5.06 8.42 0.77
N VAL A 61 -6.15 8.09 0.04
CA VAL A 61 -6.01 7.38 -1.24
C VAL A 61 -5.28 8.22 -2.28
N ASN A 62 -5.49 9.53 -2.29
CA ASN A 62 -4.78 10.44 -3.19
C ASN A 62 -3.31 10.59 -2.80
N ALA A 63 -3.01 10.74 -1.50
CA ALA A 63 -1.64 10.80 -1.02
C ALA A 63 -0.87 9.53 -1.35
N ALA A 64 -1.42 8.35 -1.02
CA ALA A 64 -0.82 7.07 -1.33
C ALA A 64 -0.60 6.90 -2.84
N TRP A 65 -1.58 7.29 -3.66
CA TRP A 65 -1.46 7.28 -5.11
C TRP A 65 -0.31 8.17 -5.59
N GLN A 66 -0.30 9.44 -5.21
CA GLN A 66 0.69 10.41 -5.68
C GLN A 66 2.09 10.09 -5.17
N LEU A 67 2.26 9.70 -3.91
CA LEU A 67 3.57 9.45 -3.32
C LEU A 67 4.17 8.11 -3.74
N ILE A 68 3.34 7.10 -4.01
CA ILE A 68 3.80 5.72 -4.18
C ILE A 68 3.41 5.19 -5.55
N TYR A 69 2.11 5.03 -5.80
CA TYR A 69 1.62 4.15 -6.86
C TYR A 69 1.64 4.79 -8.27
N ALA A 70 1.47 6.10 -8.37
CA ALA A 70 1.56 6.88 -9.61
C ALA A 70 3.01 7.10 -10.07
N GLN A 71 3.99 6.82 -9.20
CA GLN A 71 5.37 7.19 -9.45
C GLN A 71 6.05 6.20 -10.39
N PRO A 72 6.85 6.65 -11.38
CA PRO A 72 7.57 5.76 -12.29
C PRO A 72 8.47 4.73 -11.59
N ARG A 73 8.99 5.09 -10.40
CA ARG A 73 9.81 4.20 -9.55
C ARG A 73 9.06 2.95 -9.08
N PHE A 74 7.75 3.03 -8.88
CA PHE A 74 6.94 1.89 -8.47
C PHE A 74 6.92 0.83 -9.57
N VAL A 75 6.61 1.24 -10.79
CA VAL A 75 6.62 0.35 -11.96
C VAL A 75 8.01 -0.24 -12.21
N ALA A 76 9.06 0.57 -12.09
CA ALA A 76 10.43 0.10 -12.22
C ALA A 76 10.81 -0.97 -11.19
N ALA A 77 10.43 -0.79 -9.92
CA ALA A 77 10.66 -1.77 -8.87
C ALA A 77 9.94 -3.10 -9.16
N TRP A 78 8.68 -3.04 -9.59
CA TRP A 78 7.92 -4.24 -9.95
C TRP A 78 8.51 -5.02 -11.12
N ASN A 79 9.02 -4.33 -12.15
CA ASN A 79 9.73 -5.00 -13.24
C ASN A 79 10.96 -5.76 -12.75
N ILE A 80 11.69 -5.20 -11.78
CA ILE A 80 12.85 -5.86 -11.17
C ILE A 80 12.40 -7.07 -10.34
N TYR A 81 11.34 -6.94 -9.53
CA TYR A 81 10.83 -8.05 -8.71
C TYR A 81 10.35 -9.24 -9.54
N LEU A 82 9.66 -8.98 -10.65
CA LEU A 82 9.21 -10.02 -11.58
C LEU A 82 10.39 -10.70 -12.28
N GLY A 83 11.47 -9.97 -12.52
CA GLY A 83 12.73 -10.49 -13.06
C GLY A 83 13.49 -11.42 -12.11
N THR A 84 13.29 -11.31 -10.80
CA THR A 84 13.99 -12.14 -9.78
C THR A 84 13.29 -13.46 -9.45
N ARG A 85 12.28 -13.87 -10.23
CA ARG A 85 11.46 -15.07 -9.97
C ARG A 85 12.23 -16.40 -9.84
N ASN A 86 13.45 -16.48 -10.38
CA ASN A 86 14.29 -17.69 -10.33
C ASN A 86 15.36 -17.64 -9.23
N GLN A 87 15.30 -16.68 -8.30
CA GLN A 87 16.29 -16.47 -7.23
C GLN A 87 15.60 -16.59 -5.86
N PRO A 88 15.48 -17.80 -5.29
CA PRO A 88 14.67 -18.03 -4.10
C PRO A 88 15.16 -17.27 -2.85
N GLU A 89 16.47 -17.13 -2.67
CA GLU A 89 17.05 -16.37 -1.56
C GLU A 89 16.68 -14.88 -1.63
N VAL A 90 16.74 -14.30 -2.83
CA VAL A 90 16.31 -12.92 -3.09
C VAL A 90 14.81 -12.75 -2.84
N LEU A 91 13.99 -13.71 -3.27
CA LEU A 91 12.54 -13.67 -3.03
C LEU A 91 12.21 -13.76 -1.53
N ALA A 92 12.93 -14.60 -0.77
CA ALA A 92 12.75 -14.70 0.67
C ALA A 92 13.10 -13.37 1.37
N GLN A 93 14.21 -12.74 0.99
CA GLN A 93 14.59 -11.44 1.55
C GLN A 93 13.59 -10.33 1.22
N ILE A 94 13.11 -10.27 -0.03
CA ILE A 94 12.06 -9.33 -0.42
C ILE A 94 10.76 -9.61 0.35
N ALA A 95 10.41 -10.87 0.58
CA ALA A 95 9.22 -11.23 1.34
C ALA A 95 9.29 -10.71 2.79
N SER A 96 10.43 -10.87 3.47
CA SER A 96 10.66 -10.31 4.81
C SER A 96 10.50 -8.80 4.83
N LEU A 97 11.16 -8.08 3.92
CA LEU A 97 11.04 -6.61 3.81
C LEU A 97 9.60 -6.16 3.53
N ARG A 98 8.83 -6.96 2.77
CA ARG A 98 7.42 -6.67 2.50
C ARG A 98 6.52 -6.89 3.70
N ILE A 99 6.84 -7.83 4.58
CA ILE A 99 6.12 -8.04 5.84
C ILE A 99 6.34 -6.83 6.74
N GLU A 100 7.59 -6.44 6.96
CA GLU A 100 7.93 -5.28 7.80
C GLU A 100 7.27 -3.99 7.31
N LEU A 101 7.36 -3.70 6.01
CA LEU A 101 6.69 -2.54 5.42
C LEU A 101 5.16 -2.67 5.52
N GLY A 102 4.61 -3.87 5.38
CA GLY A 102 3.18 -4.13 5.52
C GLY A 102 2.67 -3.78 6.91
N GLU A 103 3.37 -4.20 7.96
CA GLU A 103 3.02 -3.92 9.36
C GLU A 103 3.04 -2.41 9.65
N GLN A 104 4.04 -1.69 9.14
CA GLN A 104 4.12 -0.22 9.27
C GLN A 104 2.95 0.48 8.57
N MET A 105 2.62 0.05 7.36
CA MET A 105 1.50 0.60 6.59
C MET A 105 0.15 0.30 7.25
N GLU A 106 -0.02 -0.89 7.84
CA GLU A 106 -1.23 -1.24 8.62
C GLU A 106 -1.34 -0.36 9.86
N ALA A 107 -0.26 -0.18 10.62
CA ALA A 107 -0.25 0.66 11.80
C ALA A 107 -0.63 2.11 11.47
N GLY A 108 -0.02 2.69 10.44
CA GLY A 108 -0.36 4.04 9.97
C GLY A 108 -1.81 4.15 9.48
N PHE A 109 -2.32 3.12 8.80
CA PHE A 109 -3.70 3.09 8.35
C PHE A 109 -4.68 3.07 9.52
N PHE A 110 -4.45 2.24 10.55
CA PHE A 110 -5.31 2.23 11.75
C PHE A 110 -5.18 3.51 12.58
N GLY A 111 -4.01 4.16 12.57
CA GLY A 111 -3.87 5.51 13.15
C GLY A 111 -4.70 6.56 12.41
N ALA A 112 -4.80 6.46 11.08
CA ALA A 112 -5.64 7.35 10.28
C ALA A 112 -7.14 6.99 10.34
N PHE A 113 -7.50 5.73 10.60
CA PHE A 113 -8.89 5.24 10.64
C PHE A 113 -9.14 4.36 11.88
N PRO A 114 -9.16 4.97 13.08
CA PRO A 114 -9.30 4.23 14.34
C PRO A 114 -10.65 3.51 14.48
N GLU A 115 -11.68 3.93 13.73
CA GLU A 115 -12.99 3.27 13.69
C GLU A 115 -12.87 1.78 13.28
N LEU A 116 -11.84 1.44 12.49
CA LEU A 116 -11.59 0.09 12.03
C LEU A 116 -10.80 -0.78 13.00
N GLU A 117 -10.23 -0.21 14.07
CA GLU A 117 -9.35 -0.96 14.97
C GLU A 117 -10.05 -2.18 15.60
N ASN A 118 -11.37 -2.09 15.84
CA ASN A 118 -12.17 -3.15 16.42
C ASN A 118 -13.03 -3.93 15.40
N ALA A 119 -12.90 -3.62 14.10
CA ALA A 119 -13.60 -4.32 13.04
C ALA A 119 -13.06 -5.76 12.91
N ALA A 120 -13.96 -6.72 12.70
CA ALA A 120 -13.57 -8.15 12.65
C ALA A 120 -12.77 -8.48 11.38
N ASP A 121 -12.99 -7.70 10.33
CA ASP A 121 -12.39 -7.81 9.00
C ASP A 121 -11.31 -6.74 8.75
N ARG A 122 -10.85 -6.03 9.79
CA ARG A 122 -9.93 -4.88 9.68
C ARG A 122 -8.73 -5.13 8.75
N HIS A 123 -8.03 -6.23 8.97
CA HIS A 123 -6.84 -6.61 8.19
C HIS A 123 -7.17 -6.95 6.74
N ALA A 124 -8.35 -7.55 6.50
CA ALA A 124 -8.82 -7.84 5.15
C ALA A 124 -9.16 -6.56 4.38
N VAL A 125 -9.78 -5.57 5.04
CA VAL A 125 -10.09 -4.26 4.46
C VAL A 125 -8.81 -3.52 4.09
N VAL A 126 -7.85 -3.43 5.01
CA VAL A 126 -6.55 -2.78 4.75
C VAL A 126 -5.81 -3.47 3.62
N GLY A 127 -5.74 -4.80 3.64
CA GLY A 127 -5.14 -5.61 2.59
C GLY A 127 -5.81 -5.38 1.23
N LEU A 128 -7.14 -5.26 1.18
CA LEU A 128 -7.90 -4.98 -0.04
C LEU A 128 -7.56 -3.60 -0.60
N VAL A 129 -7.55 -2.56 0.24
CA VAL A 129 -7.23 -1.18 -0.17
C VAL A 129 -5.83 -1.10 -0.79
N PHE A 130 -4.80 -1.65 -0.12
CA PHE A 130 -3.44 -1.63 -0.66
C PHE A 130 -3.27 -2.53 -1.88
N SER A 131 -4.01 -3.64 -1.97
CA SER A 131 -4.00 -4.50 -3.15
C SER A 131 -4.60 -3.81 -4.35
N ALA A 132 -5.70 -3.07 -4.16
CA ALA A 132 -6.32 -2.27 -5.20
C ALA A 132 -5.40 -1.16 -5.70
N LEU A 133 -4.82 -0.36 -4.79
CA LEU A 133 -3.84 0.69 -5.14
C LEU A 133 -2.65 0.13 -5.91
N ARG A 134 -2.10 -1.00 -5.48
CA ARG A 134 -1.01 -1.71 -6.18
C ARG A 134 -1.43 -2.18 -7.57
N GLY A 135 -2.65 -2.71 -7.71
CA GLY A 135 -3.22 -3.08 -8.99
C GLY A 135 -3.34 -1.89 -9.94
N LEU A 136 -3.87 -0.76 -9.46
CA LEU A 136 -3.94 0.49 -10.22
C LEU A 136 -2.56 0.98 -10.66
N GLY A 137 -1.57 0.89 -9.76
CA GLY A 137 -0.17 1.22 -10.05
C GLY A 137 0.38 0.37 -11.20
N LEU A 138 0.15 -0.94 -11.16
CA LEU A 138 0.62 -1.88 -12.19
C LEU A 138 -0.06 -1.69 -13.55
N LEU A 139 -1.31 -1.20 -13.60
CA LEU A 139 -1.99 -0.92 -14.86
C LEU A 139 -1.30 0.16 -15.71
N GLN A 140 -0.42 0.97 -15.10
CA GLN A 140 0.41 1.94 -15.83
C GLN A 140 1.43 1.28 -16.76
N LEU A 141 1.74 -0.02 -16.58
CA LEU A 141 2.60 -0.78 -17.49
C LEU A 141 2.06 -0.90 -18.92
N PHE A 142 0.75 -0.72 -19.10
CA PHE A 142 0.08 -0.92 -20.37
C PHE A 142 -0.34 0.43 -20.95
N PRO A 143 0.51 1.12 -21.74
CA PRO A 143 0.17 2.43 -22.31
C PRO A 143 -1.03 2.32 -23.26
N SER A 144 -1.88 3.35 -23.27
CA SER A 144 -3.02 3.50 -24.17
C SER A 144 -2.91 4.85 -24.87
N THR A 145 -3.39 4.94 -26.09
CA THR A 145 -3.41 6.18 -26.88
C THR A 145 -4.34 7.26 -26.31
N ALA A 146 -5.24 6.92 -25.38
CA ALA A 146 -6.15 7.83 -24.69
C ALA A 146 -5.73 8.03 -23.22
N GLU A 147 -4.71 8.86 -23.00
CA GLU A 147 -4.13 9.11 -21.67
C GLU A 147 -5.09 9.86 -20.73
N GLU A 148 -5.89 10.78 -21.26
CA GLU A 148 -6.92 11.53 -20.52
C GLU A 148 -7.98 10.60 -19.93
N VAL A 149 -8.56 9.70 -20.75
CA VAL A 149 -9.56 8.72 -20.32
C VAL A 149 -9.01 7.77 -19.25
N ARG A 150 -7.71 7.46 -19.29
CA ARG A 150 -7.06 6.66 -18.23
C ARG A 150 -7.00 7.44 -16.92
N SER A 151 -6.57 8.69 -16.96
CA SER A 151 -6.45 9.54 -15.78
C SER A 151 -7.80 9.67 -15.06
N GLU A 152 -8.87 9.93 -15.81
CA GLU A 152 -10.24 10.00 -15.28
C GLU A 152 -10.69 8.68 -14.64
N ARG A 153 -10.45 7.54 -15.30
CA ARG A 153 -10.80 6.23 -14.76
C ARG A 153 -10.02 5.90 -13.48
N SER A 154 -8.72 6.18 -13.47
CA SER A 154 -7.90 6.00 -12.26
C SER A 154 -8.42 6.87 -11.12
N GLN A 155 -8.76 8.13 -11.39
CA GLN A 155 -9.32 9.02 -10.37
C GLN A 155 -10.67 8.52 -9.84
N ALA A 156 -11.55 8.03 -10.72
CA ALA A 156 -12.83 7.43 -10.32
C ALA A 156 -12.62 6.17 -9.46
N GLN A 157 -11.63 5.33 -9.79
CA GLN A 157 -11.29 4.15 -8.99
C GLN A 157 -10.74 4.53 -7.61
N LEU A 158 -9.94 5.60 -7.50
CA LEU A 158 -9.49 6.13 -6.21
C LEU A 158 -10.66 6.64 -5.37
N ALA A 159 -11.62 7.35 -5.99
CA ALA A 159 -12.84 7.78 -5.30
C ALA A 159 -13.64 6.58 -4.77
N CYS A 160 -13.84 5.53 -5.58
CA CYS A 160 -14.49 4.30 -5.12
C CYS A 160 -13.75 3.62 -3.96
N LEU A 161 -12.41 3.70 -3.91
CA LEU A 161 -11.64 3.20 -2.77
C LEU A 161 -11.84 4.06 -1.51
N ALA A 162 -11.94 5.38 -1.64
CA ALA A 162 -12.28 6.25 -0.52
C ALA A 162 -13.67 5.92 0.04
N ASP A 163 -14.68 5.75 -0.82
CA ASP A 163 -16.03 5.37 -0.43
C ASP A 163 -16.06 4.01 0.27
N LEU A 164 -15.27 3.04 -0.20
CA LEU A 164 -15.13 1.73 0.44
C LEU A 164 -14.60 1.87 1.88
N ILE A 165 -13.55 2.69 2.09
CA ILE A 165 -12.97 2.93 3.42
C ILE A 165 -14.03 3.56 4.34
N VAL A 166 -14.75 4.58 3.85
CA VAL A 166 -15.83 5.26 4.59
C VAL A 166 -16.89 4.26 5.01
N ALA A 167 -17.40 3.45 4.09
CA ALA A 167 -18.44 2.46 4.36
C ALA A 167 -18.03 1.45 5.44
N HIS A 168 -16.77 0.98 5.42
CA HIS A 168 -16.26 0.07 6.44
C HIS A 168 -16.09 0.75 7.81
N CYS A 169 -15.63 2.01 7.84
CA CYS A 169 -15.51 2.78 9.08
C CYS A 169 -16.89 3.00 9.73
N GLU A 170 -17.89 3.41 8.94
CA GLU A 170 -19.26 3.61 9.42
C GLU A 170 -19.89 2.30 9.92
N ALA A 171 -19.68 1.20 9.19
CA ALA A 171 -20.17 -0.11 9.61
C ALA A 171 -19.51 -0.61 10.90
N ALA A 172 -18.24 -0.29 11.11
CA ALA A 172 -17.50 -0.64 12.33
C ALA A 172 -17.92 0.21 13.54
N ALA A 173 -18.25 1.49 13.31
CA ALA A 173 -18.74 2.41 14.34
C ALA A 173 -20.19 2.15 14.76
N ALA A 174 -21.00 1.51 13.90
CA ALA A 174 -22.39 1.19 14.21
C ALA A 174 -22.50 0.20 15.39
N PRO A 175 -23.45 0.40 16.34
CA PRO A 175 -23.62 -0.51 17.46
C PRO A 175 -23.97 -1.91 16.98
N ARG A 176 -23.10 -2.88 17.30
CA ARG A 176 -23.31 -4.29 16.96
C ARG A 176 -24.61 -4.80 17.59
N LYS A 177 -25.65 -5.03 16.79
CA LYS A 177 -26.82 -5.81 17.23
C LYS A 177 -26.32 -7.21 17.65
N PRO A 178 -26.70 -7.73 18.83
CA PRO A 178 -26.27 -9.04 19.27
C PRO A 178 -26.73 -10.10 18.25
N ARG A 179 -25.79 -10.85 17.66
CA ARG A 179 -26.10 -12.02 16.83
C ARG A 179 -26.84 -13.01 17.72
N LYS A 180 -28.11 -13.30 17.40
CA LYS A 180 -28.85 -14.39 18.05
C LYS A 180 -28.03 -15.69 17.90
N PRO A 181 -27.80 -16.43 18.98
CA PRO A 181 -27.07 -17.70 18.89
C PRO A 181 -27.81 -18.65 17.95
N SER A 182 -27.09 -19.15 16.95
CA SER A 182 -27.57 -20.18 16.04
C SER A 182 -27.95 -21.42 16.87
N ARG A 183 -29.23 -21.84 16.83
CA ARG A 183 -29.66 -23.12 17.43
C ARG A 183 -28.83 -24.23 16.81
N ALA A 184 -28.07 -24.94 17.64
CA ALA A 184 -27.39 -26.17 17.24
C ALA A 184 -28.44 -27.18 16.71
N PRO A 185 -28.13 -27.93 15.64
CA PRO A 185 -29.03 -28.97 15.16
C PRO A 185 -29.13 -30.07 16.22
N ALA A 186 -30.38 -30.37 16.62
CA ALA A 186 -30.68 -31.47 17.53
C ALA A 186 -30.21 -32.79 16.90
N ALA A 187 -29.31 -33.49 17.58
CA ALA A 187 -28.93 -34.86 17.24
C ALA A 187 -30.18 -35.75 17.31
N ARG A 188 -30.52 -36.42 16.20
CA ARG A 188 -31.54 -37.45 16.17
C ARG A 188 -30.92 -38.76 16.67
N SER A 189 -31.49 -39.31 17.73
CA SER A 189 -31.31 -40.70 18.19
C SER A 189 -32.10 -41.67 17.33
#